data_AF-A0A7S0QJ39-F1
#
_entry.id   AF-A0A7S0QJ39-F1
#
_cell.length_a   1.000
_cell.length_b   1.000
_cell.length_c   1.000
_cell.angle_alpha   90.00
_cell.angle_beta   90.00
_cell.angle_gamma   90.00
#
_symmetry.space_group_name_H-M   'P 1'
#
loop_
_entity.id
_entity.type
_entity.pdbx_description
1 polymer ?
#
loop_
_entity_poly.entity_id
_entity_poly.type
_entity_poly.pdbx_seq_one_letter_code
_entity_poly.pdbx_strand_id
1 'polypeptide(L)'
;MNYLLQMYNPEMLLRRSPGAPHFSADANDSDETQQVETIGRVNKMEQVKAQAEDIALLYYIVYSSLAAYDKSGQFNAKLNSDWLWDFESLRGKIGVIEISRGGALEKACFVVPRVCRYLTRAMKESVIAGVNRANLQTQLAGLVEHLEPLYEEMRHQQRLTDSLVLNVFRTTLIWRERIFFCLGIAINVCMLLFYSYECNGTFICGDNEKLIRFRLKPGWRELVKVLTAIQSFFALTRLWWYIVEIGIPRVNRLLSSHAHTLRINPLLAWLVRLPPNLATASSSSSFGSIPSVVGWLQVQTVCLLYALSDMQLWIIAVMATTNVLALLITSEWASLLLTAHVFEVFAHFRVLQNVMRSITYRGGTLLQTAGLALVMIYLFGVAGFALFPDVFQFAEAELSGGRKLEPNNNGASCTSIWKCTLVILDMGVRKEDVGESMNDLPWTLDNREGYANPNLIYYRIIYTLLFFCLITTILMNIIFGVIIDTFAELRSKKEQIDLDMSGRCFICGLDRFIFDEAGRETGDGFQHHITHEHNIWKYIFFLVLA
;
A
#
# COMPACT_ATOMS: atom_id res chain seq x y z
N MET A 1 -11.82 -2.14 52.93
CA MET A 1 -10.46 -2.23 52.35
C MET A 1 -9.42 -2.74 53.36
N ASN A 2 -9.17 -2.06 54.49
CA ASN A 2 -8.24 -2.55 55.53
C ASN A 2 -8.56 -3.96 56.08
N TYR A 3 -9.84 -4.34 56.11
CA TYR A 3 -10.29 -5.68 56.49
C TYR A 3 -9.96 -6.78 55.46
N LEU A 4 -9.96 -6.45 54.15
CA LEU A 4 -9.57 -7.37 53.08
C LEU A 4 -8.04 -7.56 53.05
N LEU A 5 -7.29 -6.48 53.34
CA LEU A 5 -5.83 -6.49 53.48
C LEU A 5 -5.33 -7.31 54.67
N GLN A 6 -6.14 -7.48 55.72
CA GLN A 6 -5.85 -8.36 56.86
C GLN A 6 -6.29 -9.82 56.66
N MET A 7 -7.35 -10.08 55.87
CA MET A 7 -7.87 -11.44 55.63
C MET A 7 -7.07 -12.23 54.60
N TYR A 8 -6.57 -11.57 53.55
CA TYR A 8 -5.75 -12.21 52.53
C TYR A 8 -4.27 -11.95 52.82
N ASN A 9 -3.55 -12.93 53.35
CA ASN A 9 -2.09 -12.87 53.44
C ASN A 9 -1.52 -13.01 52.01
N PRO A 10 -1.10 -11.91 51.35
CA PRO A 10 -0.72 -11.93 49.93
C PRO A 10 0.60 -12.68 49.70
N GLU A 11 1.36 -12.97 50.76
CA GLU A 11 2.65 -13.68 50.70
C GLU A 11 2.52 -15.17 50.34
N MET A 12 1.35 -15.79 50.59
CA MET A 12 1.12 -17.20 50.21
C MET A 12 0.72 -17.38 48.74
N LEU A 13 0.24 -16.34 48.07
CA LEU A 13 -0.47 -16.46 46.80
C LEU A 13 0.41 -16.24 45.56
N LEU A 14 1.60 -15.68 45.75
CA LEU A 14 2.55 -15.37 44.68
C LEU A 14 3.90 -16.07 44.84
N ARG A 15 4.14 -16.78 45.94
CA ARG A 15 5.46 -17.34 46.23
C ARG A 15 5.86 -18.32 45.13
N ARG A 16 6.93 -17.97 44.40
CA ARG A 16 7.67 -18.89 43.54
C ARG A 16 8.04 -20.11 44.41
N SER A 17 7.40 -21.24 44.17
CA SER A 17 7.71 -22.49 44.88
C SER A 17 9.20 -22.82 44.66
N PRO A 18 10.02 -22.92 45.72
CA PRO A 18 11.38 -23.41 45.61
C PRO A 18 11.31 -24.93 45.41
N GLY A 19 10.98 -25.35 44.18
CA GLY A 19 10.81 -26.77 43.86
C GLY A 19 9.84 -27.10 42.73
N ALA A 20 9.55 -26.19 41.79
CA ALA A 20 8.89 -26.59 40.55
C ALA A 20 9.89 -27.41 39.70
N PRO A 21 9.68 -28.72 39.48
CA PRO A 21 10.65 -29.54 38.78
C PRO A 21 10.73 -29.15 37.31
N HIS A 22 11.94 -29.10 36.76
CA HIS A 22 12.17 -29.25 35.33
C HIS A 22 11.64 -30.63 34.92
N PHE A 23 10.40 -30.71 34.41
CA PHE A 23 9.92 -31.93 33.76
C PHE A 23 10.48 -31.96 32.33
N SER A 24 11.72 -32.45 32.19
CA SER A 24 12.19 -32.99 30.91
C SER A 24 11.48 -34.32 30.69
N ALA A 25 10.75 -34.42 29.58
CA ALA A 25 10.12 -35.64 29.16
C ALA A 25 11.18 -36.56 28.53
N ASP A 26 11.88 -37.34 29.35
CA ASP A 26 12.60 -38.51 28.87
C ASP A 26 11.61 -39.68 28.86
N ALA A 27 11.06 -39.97 27.69
CA ALA A 27 10.19 -41.12 27.45
C ALA A 27 10.98 -42.17 26.66
N ASN A 28 11.49 -43.17 27.37
CA ASN A 28 11.86 -44.47 26.80
C ASN A 28 11.03 -45.52 27.55
N ASP A 29 9.95 -46.00 26.93
CA ASP A 29 9.72 -47.43 26.69
C ASP A 29 8.32 -47.66 26.07
N SER A 30 8.31 -48.67 25.21
CA SER A 30 7.23 -49.28 24.43
C SER A 30 5.89 -49.51 25.14
N ASP A 31 4.79 -49.00 24.57
CA ASP A 31 3.52 -49.76 24.35
C ASP A 31 2.47 -48.91 23.59
N GLU A 32 1.90 -49.47 22.51
CA GLU A 32 0.97 -48.78 21.58
C GLU A 32 -0.43 -48.48 22.17
N THR A 33 -0.76 -48.98 23.37
CA THR A 33 -2.03 -48.70 24.05
C THR A 33 -2.02 -47.45 24.94
N GLN A 34 -0.85 -46.83 25.19
CA GLN A 34 -0.72 -45.61 26.02
C GLN A 34 -0.91 -44.29 25.26
N GLN A 35 -0.93 -44.30 23.91
CA GLN A 35 -1.01 -43.07 23.11
C GLN A 35 -2.38 -42.35 23.20
N VAL A 36 -3.47 -43.09 23.39
CA VAL A 36 -4.82 -42.49 23.50
C VAL A 36 -5.03 -41.84 24.88
N GLU A 37 -4.50 -42.43 25.95
CA GLU A 37 -4.54 -41.84 27.30
C GLU A 37 -3.60 -40.63 27.42
N THR A 38 -2.43 -40.64 26.77
CA THR A 38 -1.53 -39.48 26.77
C THR A 38 -2.12 -38.27 26.06
N ILE A 39 -2.81 -38.45 24.93
CA ILE A 39 -3.49 -37.33 24.22
C ILE A 39 -4.63 -36.74 25.07
N GLY A 40 -5.42 -37.59 25.75
CA GLY A 40 -6.45 -37.13 26.69
C GLY A 40 -5.87 -36.38 27.90
N ARG A 41 -4.71 -36.80 28.40
CA ARG A 41 -3.99 -36.13 29.50
C ARG A 41 -3.42 -34.78 29.06
N VAL A 42 -2.88 -34.68 27.84
CA VAL A 42 -2.34 -33.44 27.27
C VAL A 42 -3.45 -32.40 27.09
N ASN A 43 -4.59 -32.78 26.50
CA ASN A 43 -5.73 -31.86 26.31
C ASN A 43 -6.31 -31.37 27.66
N LYS A 44 -6.39 -32.26 28.65
CA LYS A 44 -6.85 -31.90 30.00
C LYS A 44 -5.84 -30.97 30.70
N MET A 45 -4.55 -31.20 30.50
CA MET A 45 -3.47 -30.39 31.08
C MET A 45 -3.39 -29.01 30.42
N GLU A 46 -3.71 -28.90 29.13
CA GLU A 46 -3.79 -27.63 28.40
C GLU A 46 -5.01 -26.79 28.84
N GLN A 47 -6.15 -27.43 29.09
CA GLN A 47 -7.32 -26.78 29.70
C GLN A 47 -7.04 -26.27 31.12
N VAL A 48 -6.38 -27.08 31.95
CA VAL A 48 -6.02 -26.69 33.32
C VAL A 48 -5.03 -25.51 33.30
N LYS A 49 -4.07 -25.50 32.37
CA LYS A 49 -3.16 -24.36 32.19
C LYS A 49 -3.89 -23.08 31.79
N ALA A 50 -4.82 -23.17 30.83
CA ALA A 50 -5.61 -22.01 30.40
C ALA A 50 -6.43 -21.41 31.56
N GLN A 51 -7.09 -22.27 32.36
CA GLN A 51 -7.84 -21.83 33.54
C GLN A 51 -6.93 -21.21 34.62
N ALA A 52 -5.76 -21.80 34.86
CA ALA A 52 -4.79 -21.26 35.81
C ALA A 52 -4.26 -19.88 35.37
N GLU A 53 -4.06 -19.67 34.07
CA GLU A 53 -3.68 -18.36 33.51
C GLU A 53 -4.77 -17.29 33.74
N ASP A 54 -6.04 -17.63 33.50
CA ASP A 54 -7.16 -16.70 33.69
C ASP A 54 -7.29 -16.26 35.17
N ILE A 55 -7.12 -17.21 36.10
CA ILE A 55 -7.13 -16.93 37.55
C ILE A 55 -5.93 -16.05 37.93
N ALA A 56 -4.74 -16.33 37.37
CA ALA A 56 -3.54 -15.54 37.63
C ALA A 56 -3.68 -14.09 37.12
N LEU A 57 -4.31 -13.89 35.96
CA LEU A 57 -4.62 -12.56 35.42
C LEU A 57 -5.57 -11.78 36.32
N LEU A 58 -6.65 -12.41 36.78
CA LEU A 58 -7.61 -11.77 37.68
C LEU A 58 -6.95 -11.40 39.01
N TYR A 59 -6.11 -12.29 39.56
CA TYR A 59 -5.35 -12.02 40.78
C TYR A 59 -4.39 -10.85 40.62
N TYR A 60 -3.68 -10.77 39.49
CA TYR A 60 -2.81 -9.64 39.19
C TYR A 60 -3.59 -8.33 39.08
N ILE A 61 -4.78 -8.34 38.48
CA ILE A 61 -5.65 -7.16 38.39
C ILE A 61 -6.03 -6.67 39.80
N VAL A 62 -6.43 -7.58 40.69
CA VAL A 62 -6.76 -7.23 42.07
C VAL A 62 -5.53 -6.68 42.80
N TYR A 63 -4.37 -7.33 42.67
CA TYR A 63 -3.14 -6.90 43.33
C TYR A 63 -2.66 -5.53 42.84
N SER A 64 -2.65 -5.32 41.52
CA SER A 64 -2.27 -4.03 40.91
C SER A 64 -3.24 -2.91 41.28
N SER A 65 -4.54 -3.21 41.38
CA SER A 65 -5.53 -2.26 41.86
C SER A 65 -5.27 -1.88 43.32
N LEU A 66 -4.98 -2.86 44.18
CA LEU A 66 -4.64 -2.61 45.59
C LEU A 66 -3.35 -1.80 45.73
N ALA A 67 -2.33 -2.11 44.94
CA ALA A 67 -1.05 -1.41 44.94
C ALA A 67 -1.18 0.05 44.49
N ALA A 68 -2.12 0.36 43.60
CA ALA A 68 -2.41 1.74 43.19
C ALA A 68 -3.03 2.60 44.31
N TYR A 69 -3.71 1.99 45.28
CA TYR A 69 -4.30 2.68 46.44
C TYR A 69 -3.43 2.62 47.70
N ASP A 70 -2.32 1.88 47.67
CA ASP A 70 -1.39 1.76 48.81
C ASP A 70 -0.48 2.99 48.91
N LYS A 71 -0.65 3.76 49.98
CA LYS A 71 0.21 4.92 50.31
C LYS A 71 1.56 4.53 50.90
N SER A 72 1.73 3.27 51.37
CA SER A 72 2.96 2.81 52.03
C SER A 72 4.04 2.33 51.05
N GLY A 73 3.68 2.11 49.78
CA GLY A 73 4.59 1.68 48.71
C GLY A 73 5.11 0.24 48.85
N GLN A 74 4.72 -0.49 49.89
CA GLN A 74 5.18 -1.86 50.14
C GLN A 74 4.66 -2.85 49.08
N PHE A 75 3.42 -2.64 48.60
CA PHE A 75 2.83 -3.49 47.57
C PHE A 75 3.44 -3.23 46.18
N ASN A 76 3.76 -1.98 45.85
CA ASN A 76 4.45 -1.64 44.61
C ASN A 76 5.89 -2.18 44.57
N ALA A 77 6.60 -2.18 45.70
CA ALA A 77 7.95 -2.74 45.79
C ALA A 77 8.00 -4.27 45.54
N LYS A 78 6.89 -4.97 45.78
CA LYS A 78 6.75 -6.43 45.58
C LYS A 78 6.27 -6.81 44.16
N LEU A 79 5.91 -5.84 43.31
CA LEU A 79 5.50 -6.02 41.90
C LEU A 79 6.71 -6.18 40.97
N ASN A 80 7.62 -7.11 41.30
CA ASN A 80 8.84 -7.38 40.54
C ASN A 80 8.93 -8.85 40.09
N SER A 81 9.77 -9.13 39.10
CA SER A 81 10.03 -10.46 38.53
C SER A 81 10.49 -11.50 39.56
N ASP A 82 10.99 -11.06 40.70
CA ASP A 82 11.48 -11.92 41.78
C ASP A 82 10.34 -12.59 42.55
N TRP A 83 9.19 -11.93 42.61
CA TRP A 83 8.02 -12.36 43.37
C TRP A 83 6.90 -12.91 42.49
N LEU A 84 6.79 -12.48 41.24
CA LEU A 84 5.77 -12.97 40.31
C LEU A 84 6.37 -13.87 39.24
N TRP A 85 5.86 -15.10 39.12
CA TRP A 85 6.16 -15.94 37.97
C TRP A 85 5.58 -15.29 36.70
N ASP A 86 6.38 -15.19 35.65
CA ASP A 86 5.97 -14.66 34.34
C ASP A 86 5.35 -13.23 34.38
N PHE A 87 5.92 -12.36 35.24
CA PHE A 87 5.48 -10.96 35.42
C PHE A 87 5.34 -10.19 34.10
N GLU A 88 6.32 -10.32 33.19
CA GLU A 88 6.32 -9.62 31.91
C GLU A 88 5.16 -10.08 31.00
N SER A 89 4.87 -11.38 30.97
CA SER A 89 3.77 -11.97 30.22
C SER A 89 2.41 -11.53 30.75
N LEU A 90 2.24 -11.51 32.08
CA LEU A 90 1.01 -11.04 32.72
C LEU A 90 0.80 -9.54 32.52
N ARG A 91 1.84 -8.73 32.69
CA ARG A 91 1.80 -7.27 32.45
C ARG A 91 1.46 -6.95 31.00
N GLY A 92 1.98 -7.71 30.04
CA GLY A 92 1.68 -7.53 28.62
C GLY A 92 0.24 -7.92 28.22
N LYS A 93 -0.41 -8.79 29.00
CA LYS A 93 -1.81 -9.23 28.78
C LYS A 93 -2.83 -8.29 29.42
N ILE A 94 -2.42 -7.32 30.23
CA ILE A 94 -3.32 -6.45 31.00
C ILE A 94 -3.24 -5.01 30.50
N GLY A 95 -4.42 -4.46 30.21
CA GLY A 95 -4.63 -3.07 29.87
C GLY A 95 -5.04 -2.28 31.10
N VAL A 96 -4.49 -1.06 31.24
CA VAL A 96 -4.92 -0.08 32.25
C VAL A 96 -5.26 1.19 31.48
N ILE A 97 -6.46 1.72 31.73
CA ILE A 97 -6.97 2.97 31.13
C ILE A 97 -7.63 3.83 32.22
N GLU A 98 -7.80 5.11 31.93
CA GLU A 98 -8.49 6.05 32.81
C GLU A 98 -9.84 6.43 32.20
N ILE A 99 -10.90 6.36 33.01
CA ILE A 99 -12.26 6.67 32.57
C ILE A 99 -12.84 7.68 33.57
N SER A 100 -13.50 8.72 33.06
CA SER A 100 -14.25 9.64 33.91
C SER A 100 -15.66 9.11 34.13
N ARG A 101 -16.01 8.81 35.39
CA ARG A 101 -17.36 8.39 35.80
C ARG A 101 -17.89 9.37 36.84
N GLY A 102 -18.96 10.09 36.51
CA GLY A 102 -19.57 11.06 37.44
C GLY A 102 -18.64 12.22 37.82
N GLY A 103 -17.68 12.58 36.97
CA GLY A 103 -16.70 13.63 37.23
C GLY A 103 -15.46 13.20 38.03
N ALA A 104 -15.42 11.94 38.50
CA ALA A 104 -14.23 11.35 39.09
C ALA A 104 -13.45 10.53 38.06
N LEU A 105 -12.12 10.61 38.08
CA LEU A 105 -11.24 9.76 37.28
C LEU A 105 -11.02 8.43 37.99
N GLU A 106 -11.39 7.34 37.31
CA GLU A 106 -11.21 5.97 37.79
C GLU A 106 -10.24 5.23 36.87
N LYS A 107 -9.33 4.44 37.45
CA LYS A 107 -8.46 3.52 36.69
C LYS A 107 -9.20 2.20 36.48
N ALA A 108 -9.42 1.84 35.22
CA ALA A 108 -10.01 0.56 34.84
C ALA A 108 -8.93 -0.38 34.31
N CYS A 109 -8.82 -1.54 34.95
CA CYS A 109 -7.94 -2.63 34.54
C CYS A 109 -8.76 -3.70 33.83
N PHE A 110 -8.27 -4.19 32.69
CA PHE A 110 -8.94 -5.22 31.90
C PHE A 110 -7.94 -6.18 31.26
N VAL A 111 -8.41 -7.39 30.93
CA VAL A 111 -7.62 -8.37 30.18
C VAL A 111 -7.71 -8.05 28.69
N VAL A 112 -6.57 -7.86 28.04
CA VAL A 112 -6.51 -7.55 26.61
C VAL A 112 -6.98 -8.77 25.79
N PRO A 113 -8.02 -8.63 24.93
CA PRO A 113 -8.47 -9.72 24.09
C PRO A 113 -7.37 -10.27 23.19
N ARG A 114 -7.33 -11.60 22.99
CA ARG A 114 -6.31 -12.25 22.15
C ARG A 114 -6.29 -11.71 20.71
N VAL A 115 -7.46 -11.32 20.19
CA VAL A 115 -7.65 -10.72 18.85
C VAL A 115 -6.80 -9.45 18.67
N CYS A 116 -6.63 -8.66 19.73
CA CYS A 116 -5.90 -7.39 19.70
C CYS A 116 -4.39 -7.54 19.45
N ARG A 117 -3.83 -8.75 19.63
CA ARG A 117 -2.42 -9.05 19.31
C ARG A 117 -2.14 -8.99 17.80
N TYR A 118 -3.17 -9.13 16.97
CA TYR A 118 -3.05 -9.12 15.51
C TYR A 118 -3.17 -7.71 14.90
N LEU A 119 -3.09 -6.67 15.73
CA LEU A 119 -3.07 -5.28 15.27
C LEU A 119 -1.73 -4.95 14.59
N THR A 120 -1.74 -4.81 13.27
CA THR A 120 -0.53 -4.53 12.48
C THR A 120 -0.12 -3.05 12.55
N ARG A 121 1.14 -2.74 12.23
CA ARG A 121 1.63 -1.35 12.17
C ARG A 121 0.92 -0.52 11.10
N ALA A 122 0.59 -1.13 9.95
CA ALA A 122 -0.13 -0.44 8.88
C ALA A 122 -1.53 0.02 9.33
N MET A 123 -2.24 -0.82 10.09
CA MET A 123 -3.54 -0.48 10.69
C MET A 123 -3.41 0.67 11.71
N LYS A 124 -2.33 0.68 12.50
CA LYS A 124 -2.07 1.77 13.44
C LYS A 124 -1.87 3.11 12.73
N GLU A 125 -1.05 3.10 11.68
CA GLU A 125 -0.75 4.28 10.87
C GLU A 125 -2.00 4.78 10.12
N SER A 126 -2.87 3.87 9.64
CA SER A 126 -4.12 4.26 8.98
C SER A 126 -5.11 4.92 9.92
N VAL A 127 -5.27 4.43 11.15
CA VAL A 127 -6.13 5.07 12.17
C VAL A 127 -5.59 6.45 12.54
N ILE A 128 -4.28 6.57 12.79
CA ILE A 128 -3.64 7.85 13.15
C ILE A 128 -3.83 8.89 12.05
N ALA A 129 -3.74 8.49 10.78
CA ALA A 129 -3.89 9.38 9.63
C ALA A 129 -5.36 9.65 9.25
N GLY A 130 -6.29 8.75 9.58
CA GLY A 130 -7.70 8.85 9.20
C GLY A 130 -8.58 9.67 10.15
N VAL A 131 -8.16 9.84 11.40
CA VAL A 131 -8.96 10.56 12.41
C VAL A 131 -8.84 12.09 12.25
N ASN A 132 -9.99 12.78 12.21
CA ASN A 132 -10.07 14.24 12.21
C ASN A 132 -9.78 14.81 13.62
N ARG A 133 -8.75 15.65 13.72
CA ARG A 133 -8.22 16.16 15.00
C ARG A 133 -8.60 17.61 15.31
N ALA A 134 -9.59 18.15 14.59
CA ALA A 134 -10.03 19.54 14.80
C ALA A 134 -10.46 19.78 16.26
N ASN A 135 -11.29 18.89 16.82
CA ASN A 135 -11.79 18.96 18.19
C ASN A 135 -11.67 17.60 18.88
N LEU A 136 -11.60 17.59 20.22
CA LEU A 136 -11.52 16.35 21.01
C LEU A 136 -12.71 15.42 20.76
N GLN A 137 -13.92 15.97 20.68
CA GLN A 137 -15.13 15.18 20.45
C GLN A 137 -15.15 14.53 19.05
N THR A 138 -14.75 15.25 18.00
CA THR A 138 -14.67 14.70 16.64
C THR A 138 -13.57 13.66 16.52
N GLN A 139 -12.49 13.84 17.27
CA GLN A 139 -11.36 12.91 17.32
C GLN A 139 -11.75 11.59 17.98
N LEU A 140 -12.45 11.64 19.12
CA LEU A 140 -12.95 10.44 19.81
C LEU A 140 -14.05 9.75 19.01
N ALA A 141 -14.99 10.51 18.42
CA ALA A 141 -15.99 9.96 17.52
C ALA A 141 -15.35 9.26 16.32
N GLY A 142 -14.37 9.90 15.68
CA GLY A 142 -13.61 9.32 14.58
C GLY A 142 -12.88 8.04 14.99
N LEU A 143 -12.34 7.95 16.21
CA LEU A 143 -11.72 6.72 16.71
C LEU A 143 -12.73 5.57 16.81
N VAL A 144 -13.93 5.85 17.33
CA VAL A 144 -15.00 4.85 17.48
C VAL A 144 -15.51 4.39 16.12
N GLU A 145 -15.65 5.29 15.15
CA GLU A 145 -16.04 4.95 13.77
C GLU A 145 -15.03 4.01 13.09
N HIS A 146 -13.74 4.14 13.41
CA HIS A 146 -12.69 3.26 12.88
C HIS A 146 -12.60 1.91 13.61
N LEU A 147 -13.33 1.70 14.71
CA LEU A 147 -13.22 0.49 15.53
C LEU A 147 -13.72 -0.77 14.81
N GLU A 148 -14.90 -0.70 14.19
CA GLU A 148 -15.51 -1.84 13.49
C GLU A 148 -14.64 -2.38 12.35
N PRO A 149 -14.19 -1.57 11.37
CA PRO A 149 -13.31 -2.08 10.31
C PRO A 149 -11.97 -2.58 10.85
N LEU A 150 -11.47 -1.99 11.95
CA LEU A 150 -10.25 -2.45 12.61
C LEU A 150 -10.44 -3.83 13.25
N TYR A 151 -11.56 -4.05 13.92
CA TYR A 151 -11.90 -5.32 14.56
C TYR A 151 -12.04 -6.45 13.54
N GLU A 152 -12.77 -6.22 12.45
CA GLU A 152 -12.91 -7.20 11.35
C GLU A 152 -11.54 -7.58 10.76
N GLU A 153 -10.66 -6.60 10.57
CA GLU A 153 -9.32 -6.81 10.03
C GLU A 153 -8.41 -7.57 11.01
N MET A 154 -8.47 -7.29 12.32
CA MET A 154 -7.76 -8.07 13.34
C MET A 154 -8.26 -9.52 13.40
N ARG A 155 -9.57 -9.74 13.31
CA ARG A 155 -10.16 -11.08 13.28
C ARG A 155 -9.78 -11.85 12.02
N HIS A 156 -9.64 -11.16 10.88
CA HIS A 156 -9.10 -11.76 9.66
C HIS A 156 -7.65 -12.19 9.83
N GLN A 157 -6.79 -11.30 10.38
CA GLN A 157 -5.39 -11.62 10.66
C GLN A 157 -5.22 -12.77 11.65
N GLN A 158 -6.13 -12.90 12.62
CA GLN A 158 -6.19 -14.07 13.50
C GLN A 158 -6.44 -15.36 12.70
N ARG A 159 -7.49 -15.39 11.86
CA ARG A 159 -7.81 -16.57 11.03
C ARG A 159 -6.66 -16.98 10.10
N LEU A 160 -5.92 -16.00 9.57
CA LEU A 160 -4.71 -16.25 8.78
C LEU A 160 -3.60 -16.92 9.62
N THR A 161 -3.52 -16.63 10.92
CA THR A 161 -2.53 -17.21 11.83
C THR A 161 -2.90 -18.63 12.26
N ASP A 162 -4.18 -18.88 12.49
CA ASP A 162 -4.66 -20.15 13.03
C ASP A 162 -4.40 -21.31 12.07
N SER A 163 -4.38 -21.05 10.76
CA SER A 163 -3.99 -22.05 9.76
C SER A 163 -2.46 -22.09 9.58
N LEU A 164 -1.89 -23.30 9.60
CA LEU A 164 -0.45 -23.50 9.47
C LEU A 164 0.09 -22.99 8.12
N VAL A 165 -0.62 -23.26 7.02
CA VAL A 165 -0.21 -22.86 5.67
C VAL A 165 -0.22 -21.33 5.53
N LEU A 166 -1.33 -20.65 5.86
CA LEU A 166 -1.40 -19.19 5.70
C LEU A 166 -0.45 -18.47 6.65
N ASN A 167 -0.19 -19.04 7.84
CA ASN A 167 0.79 -18.49 8.77
C ASN A 167 2.22 -18.51 8.18
N VAL A 168 2.61 -19.60 7.50
CA VAL A 168 3.91 -19.66 6.78
C VAL A 168 3.97 -18.61 5.67
N PHE A 169 2.91 -18.46 4.88
CA PHE A 169 2.88 -17.44 3.82
C PHE A 169 2.95 -16.00 4.33
N ARG A 170 2.40 -15.75 5.53
CA ARG A 170 2.48 -14.48 6.23
C ARG A 170 3.88 -14.20 6.76
N THR A 171 4.49 -15.14 7.50
CA THR A 171 5.81 -14.93 8.11
C THR A 171 6.92 -14.82 7.07
N THR A 172 6.76 -15.46 5.92
CA THR A 172 7.71 -15.40 4.80
C THR A 172 7.49 -14.22 3.85
N LEU A 173 6.46 -13.39 4.06
CA LEU A 173 6.09 -12.30 3.14
C LEU A 173 7.25 -11.34 2.83
N ILE A 174 7.90 -10.82 3.88
CA ILE A 174 8.98 -9.82 3.74
C ILE A 174 10.16 -10.40 2.94
N TRP A 175 10.51 -11.66 3.19
CA TRP A 175 11.59 -12.35 2.47
C TRP A 175 11.21 -12.61 1.01
N ARG A 176 9.97 -13.06 0.76
CA ARG A 176 9.43 -13.30 -0.57
C ARG A 176 9.46 -12.04 -1.44
N GLU A 177 9.01 -10.91 -0.90
CA GLU A 177 9.03 -9.63 -1.61
C GLU A 177 10.46 -9.16 -1.90
N ARG A 178 11.39 -9.28 -0.94
CA ARG A 178 12.79 -8.93 -1.16
C ARG A 178 13.46 -9.80 -2.23
N ILE A 179 13.20 -11.11 -2.21
CA ILE A 179 13.74 -12.04 -3.21
C ILE A 179 13.19 -11.71 -4.60
N PHE A 180 11.88 -11.49 -4.71
CA PHE A 180 11.22 -11.13 -5.96
C PHE A 180 11.79 -9.83 -6.56
N PHE A 181 12.03 -8.81 -5.73
CA PHE A 181 12.67 -7.57 -6.15
C PHE A 181 14.13 -7.77 -6.61
N CYS A 182 14.94 -8.48 -5.82
CA CYS A 182 16.34 -8.77 -6.17
C CYS A 182 16.44 -9.58 -7.48
N LEU A 183 15.55 -10.54 -7.67
CA LEU A 183 15.48 -11.35 -8.88
C LEU A 183 15.05 -10.52 -10.10
N GLY A 184 14.09 -9.61 -9.92
CA GLY A 184 13.70 -8.63 -10.95
C GLY A 184 14.87 -7.74 -11.39
N ILE A 185 15.67 -7.23 -10.43
CA ILE A 185 16.88 -6.45 -10.75
C ILE A 185 17.91 -7.34 -11.46
N ALA A 186 18.18 -8.54 -10.96
CA ALA A 186 19.19 -9.43 -11.55
C ALA A 186 18.86 -9.78 -13.01
N ILE A 187 17.60 -10.11 -13.30
CA ILE A 187 17.12 -10.37 -14.67
C ILE A 187 17.36 -9.14 -15.54
N ASN A 188 17.00 -7.94 -15.07
CA ASN A 188 17.14 -6.72 -15.85
C ASN A 188 18.59 -6.28 -16.06
N VAL A 189 19.49 -6.55 -15.11
CA VAL A 189 20.93 -6.36 -15.29
C VAL A 189 21.46 -7.35 -16.33
N CYS A 190 21.03 -8.62 -16.31
CA CYS A 190 21.38 -9.57 -17.37
C CYS A 190 20.86 -9.12 -18.75
N MET A 191 19.64 -8.58 -18.83
CA MET A 191 19.09 -8.02 -20.05
C MET A 191 19.93 -6.84 -20.55
N LEU A 192 20.30 -5.91 -19.66
CA LEU A 192 21.13 -4.75 -20.01
C LEU A 192 22.49 -5.16 -20.62
N LEU A 193 23.12 -6.22 -20.09
CA LEU A 193 24.47 -6.62 -20.51
C LEU A 193 24.51 -7.54 -21.73
N PHE A 194 23.48 -8.38 -21.93
CA PHE A 194 23.54 -9.50 -22.88
C PHE A 194 22.44 -9.52 -23.94
N TYR A 195 21.51 -8.58 -23.91
CA TYR A 195 20.51 -8.41 -24.96
C TYR A 195 21.11 -7.58 -26.10
N SER A 196 21.25 -8.17 -27.29
CA SER A 196 21.90 -7.53 -28.43
C SER A 196 21.20 -7.90 -29.74
N TYR A 197 21.46 -7.10 -30.78
CA TYR A 197 21.11 -7.45 -32.15
C TYR A 197 21.97 -8.60 -32.66
N GLU A 198 21.36 -9.46 -33.47
CA GLU A 198 21.99 -10.56 -34.21
C GLU A 198 22.05 -10.16 -35.69
N CYS A 199 23.26 -10.00 -36.23
CA CYS A 199 23.53 -9.62 -37.61
C CYS A 199 24.32 -10.74 -38.31
N ASN A 200 23.75 -11.31 -39.37
CA ASN A 200 24.34 -12.41 -40.14
C ASN A 200 24.88 -13.59 -39.27
N GLY A 201 24.18 -13.90 -38.18
CA GLY A 201 24.55 -14.98 -37.25
C GLY A 201 25.63 -14.62 -36.23
N THR A 202 26.12 -13.38 -36.23
CA THR A 202 27.05 -12.84 -35.23
C THR A 202 26.37 -11.74 -34.39
N PHE A 203 26.95 -11.42 -33.24
CA PHE A 203 26.47 -10.34 -32.37
C PHE A 203 27.22 -9.02 -32.58
N ILE A 204 27.98 -8.92 -33.68
CA ILE A 204 28.73 -7.73 -34.06
C ILE A 204 28.09 -7.25 -35.37
N CYS A 205 27.36 -6.14 -35.31
CA CYS A 205 26.70 -5.57 -36.47
C CYS A 205 27.61 -4.50 -37.10
N GLY A 206 27.72 -4.50 -38.43
CA GLY A 206 28.37 -3.43 -39.17
C GLY A 206 27.46 -2.20 -39.31
N ASP A 207 28.04 -1.02 -39.56
CA ASP A 207 27.34 0.28 -39.58
C ASP A 207 26.17 0.35 -40.60
N ASN A 208 26.21 -0.46 -41.66
CA ASN A 208 25.22 -0.45 -42.75
C ASN A 208 24.26 -1.65 -42.72
N GLU A 209 24.30 -2.51 -41.68
CA GLU A 209 23.44 -3.68 -41.57
C GLU A 209 22.10 -3.35 -40.89
N LYS A 210 21.00 -3.86 -41.45
CA LYS A 210 19.66 -3.62 -40.91
C LYS A 210 19.43 -4.40 -39.61
N LEU A 211 19.23 -3.68 -38.52
CA LEU A 211 18.96 -4.20 -37.17
C LEU A 211 17.52 -4.72 -37.03
N ILE A 212 17.26 -5.95 -37.48
CA ILE A 212 15.90 -6.53 -37.50
C ILE A 212 15.72 -7.58 -36.40
N ARG A 213 16.76 -8.38 -36.12
CA ARG A 213 16.70 -9.50 -35.17
C ARG A 213 17.51 -9.14 -33.93
N PHE A 214 16.90 -9.24 -32.77
CA PHE A 214 17.51 -9.02 -31.45
C PHE A 214 17.16 -10.22 -30.58
N ARG A 215 18.08 -10.58 -29.69
CA ARG A 215 18.04 -11.86 -28.98
C ARG A 215 19.08 -11.87 -27.85
N LEU A 216 18.79 -12.59 -26.77
CA LEU A 216 19.82 -12.86 -25.76
C LEU A 216 20.89 -13.79 -26.32
N LYS A 217 22.16 -13.47 -26.01
CA LYS A 217 23.28 -14.38 -26.24
C LYS A 217 22.95 -15.79 -25.71
N PRO A 218 23.22 -16.85 -26.49
CA PRO A 218 22.66 -18.18 -26.25
C PRO A 218 22.96 -18.76 -24.85
N GLY A 219 24.15 -18.50 -24.29
CA GLY A 219 24.49 -18.94 -22.92
C GLY A 219 23.66 -18.27 -21.81
N TRP A 220 23.22 -17.03 -22.01
CA TRP A 220 22.46 -16.25 -21.02
C TRP A 220 20.95 -16.43 -21.15
N ARG A 221 20.47 -16.91 -22.30
CA ARG A 221 19.04 -17.14 -22.54
C ARG A 221 18.45 -18.15 -21.58
N GLU A 222 19.10 -19.30 -21.43
CA GLU A 222 18.59 -20.36 -20.55
C GLU A 222 18.63 -19.94 -19.08
N LEU A 223 19.66 -19.18 -18.67
CA LEU A 223 19.72 -18.59 -17.34
C LEU A 223 18.53 -17.65 -17.10
N VAL A 224 18.25 -16.71 -18.02
CA VAL A 224 17.15 -15.76 -17.88
C VAL A 224 15.79 -16.47 -17.84
N LYS A 225 15.59 -17.54 -18.63
CA LYS A 225 14.37 -18.35 -18.55
C LYS A 225 14.20 -19.01 -17.19
N VAL A 226 15.27 -19.60 -16.63
CA VAL A 226 15.23 -20.23 -15.29
C VAL A 226 14.93 -19.19 -14.21
N LEU A 227 15.61 -18.04 -14.24
CA LEU A 227 15.34 -16.93 -13.33
C LEU A 227 13.90 -16.42 -13.47
N THR A 228 13.38 -16.32 -14.69
CA THR A 228 12.00 -15.89 -14.96
C THR A 228 10.98 -16.92 -14.45
N ALA A 229 11.25 -18.22 -14.56
CA ALA A 229 10.40 -19.27 -14.02
C ALA A 229 10.28 -19.16 -12.49
N ILE A 230 11.41 -18.92 -11.81
CA ILE A 230 11.45 -18.67 -10.35
C ILE A 230 10.69 -17.37 -10.03
N GLN A 231 10.91 -16.30 -10.79
CA GLN A 231 10.21 -15.02 -10.62
C GLN A 231 8.70 -15.15 -10.80
N SER A 232 8.26 -15.95 -11.78
CA SER A 232 6.85 -16.21 -12.05
C SER A 232 6.18 -16.95 -10.89
N PHE A 233 6.87 -17.90 -10.27
CA PHE A 233 6.37 -18.58 -9.06
C PHE A 233 6.13 -17.56 -7.92
N PHE A 234 7.08 -16.66 -7.68
CA PHE A 234 6.94 -15.62 -6.67
C PHE A 234 5.86 -14.58 -7.02
N ALA A 235 5.69 -14.23 -8.29
CA ALA A 235 4.61 -13.33 -8.72
C ALA A 235 3.22 -13.93 -8.48
N LEU A 236 3.02 -15.21 -8.83
CA LEU A 236 1.74 -15.89 -8.66
C LEU A 236 1.42 -16.07 -7.17
N THR A 237 2.40 -16.47 -6.36
CA THR A 237 2.21 -16.58 -4.91
C THR A 237 1.94 -15.22 -4.25
N ARG A 238 2.54 -14.13 -4.74
CA ARG A 238 2.24 -12.77 -4.31
C ARG A 238 0.81 -12.35 -4.70
N LEU A 239 0.40 -12.57 -5.94
CA LEU A 239 -0.95 -12.24 -6.42
C LEU A 239 -2.02 -12.98 -5.59
N TRP A 240 -1.82 -14.28 -5.39
CA TRP A 240 -2.70 -15.10 -4.57
C TRP A 240 -2.75 -14.59 -3.11
N TRP A 241 -1.60 -14.31 -2.52
CA TRP A 241 -1.53 -13.81 -1.15
C TRP A 241 -2.21 -12.45 -0.99
N TYR A 242 -2.04 -11.52 -1.93
CA TYR A 242 -2.69 -10.21 -1.90
C TYR A 242 -4.22 -10.33 -1.87
N ILE A 243 -4.77 -11.24 -2.69
CA ILE A 243 -6.22 -11.52 -2.72
C ILE A 243 -6.69 -12.05 -1.36
N VAL A 244 -5.93 -12.96 -0.74
CA VAL A 244 -6.28 -13.56 0.55
C VAL A 244 -6.18 -12.57 1.71
N GLU A 245 -5.10 -11.79 1.77
CA GLU A 245 -4.82 -10.87 2.88
C GLU A 245 -5.68 -9.61 2.81
N ILE A 246 -5.70 -8.92 1.67
CA ILE A 246 -6.32 -7.60 1.52
C ILE A 246 -7.65 -7.69 0.78
N GLY A 247 -7.75 -8.56 -0.24
CA GLY A 247 -8.94 -8.70 -1.07
C GLY A 247 -10.18 -9.15 -0.28
N ILE A 248 -10.06 -10.23 0.51
CA ILE A 248 -11.19 -10.79 1.26
C ILE A 248 -11.79 -9.79 2.28
N PRO A 249 -11.00 -9.14 3.17
CA PRO A 249 -11.56 -8.16 4.11
C PRO A 249 -12.20 -6.95 3.44
N ARG A 250 -11.63 -6.50 2.32
CA ARG A 250 -12.15 -5.36 1.56
C ARG A 250 -13.50 -5.69 0.93
N VAL A 251 -13.62 -6.86 0.32
CA VAL A 251 -14.89 -7.35 -0.23
C VAL A 251 -15.94 -7.47 0.87
N ASN A 252 -15.59 -8.04 2.02
CA ASN A 252 -16.52 -8.20 3.14
C ASN A 252 -17.03 -6.84 3.68
N ARG A 253 -16.14 -5.84 3.87
CA ARG A 253 -16.53 -4.48 4.28
C ARG A 253 -17.45 -3.77 3.28
N LEU A 254 -17.20 -3.97 2.00
CA LEU A 254 -18.03 -3.39 0.95
C LEU A 254 -19.40 -4.08 0.87
N LEU A 255 -19.44 -5.40 1.07
CA LEU A 255 -20.66 -6.17 1.14
C LEU A 255 -21.55 -5.73 2.30
N SER A 256 -20.95 -5.53 3.47
CA SER A 256 -21.69 -5.08 4.67
C SER A 256 -22.20 -3.64 4.53
N SER A 257 -21.40 -2.74 3.96
CA SER A 257 -21.83 -1.34 3.73
C SER A 257 -22.90 -1.19 2.63
N HIS A 258 -22.82 -1.95 1.53
CA HIS A 258 -23.77 -1.84 0.41
C HIS A 258 -25.03 -2.69 0.58
N ALA A 259 -25.09 -3.57 1.58
CA ALA A 259 -26.30 -4.34 1.90
C ALA A 259 -27.56 -3.45 2.07
N HIS A 260 -27.38 -2.20 2.50
CA HIS A 260 -28.47 -1.24 2.69
C HIS A 260 -28.85 -0.46 1.41
N THR A 261 -27.90 -0.12 0.53
CA THR A 261 -28.14 0.65 -0.71
C THR A 261 -28.66 -0.20 -1.88
N LEU A 262 -28.39 -1.51 -1.83
CA LEU A 262 -28.85 -2.51 -2.80
C LEU A 262 -30.38 -2.70 -2.85
N ARG A 263 -31.14 -2.07 -1.96
CA ARG A 263 -32.61 -2.07 -1.97
C ARG A 263 -33.24 -1.08 -2.96
N ILE A 264 -32.48 -0.11 -3.50
CA ILE A 264 -33.06 1.10 -4.11
C ILE A 264 -33.20 1.01 -5.65
N ASN A 265 -32.36 0.24 -6.36
CA ASN A 265 -32.43 0.10 -7.82
C ASN A 265 -32.72 -1.36 -8.24
N PRO A 266 -33.85 -1.69 -8.91
CA PRO A 266 -34.23 -3.07 -9.20
C PRO A 266 -33.26 -3.80 -10.15
N LEU A 267 -32.65 -3.09 -11.10
CA LEU A 267 -31.64 -3.65 -12.02
C LEU A 267 -30.31 -3.94 -11.30
N LEU A 268 -29.86 -3.03 -10.44
CA LEU A 268 -28.65 -3.20 -9.62
C LEU A 268 -28.87 -4.24 -8.52
N ALA A 269 -30.08 -4.29 -7.95
CA ALA A 269 -30.52 -5.25 -6.96
C ALA A 269 -30.63 -6.67 -7.54
N TRP A 270 -31.01 -6.81 -8.82
CA TRP A 270 -31.00 -8.10 -9.51
C TRP A 270 -29.57 -8.57 -9.85
N LEU A 271 -28.69 -7.65 -10.23
CA LEU A 271 -27.27 -7.92 -10.51
C LEU A 271 -26.45 -8.32 -9.27
N VAL A 272 -26.83 -7.81 -8.09
CA VAL A 272 -26.05 -7.93 -6.84
C VAL A 272 -26.86 -8.62 -5.73
N ARG A 273 -27.90 -9.40 -6.08
CA ARG A 273 -28.74 -10.11 -5.11
C ARG A 273 -27.94 -11.22 -4.43
N LEU A 274 -27.41 -10.94 -3.24
CA LEU A 274 -26.86 -11.98 -2.38
C LEU A 274 -28.01 -12.78 -1.76
N PRO A 275 -27.96 -14.12 -1.74
CA PRO A 275 -28.94 -14.92 -1.02
C PRO A 275 -28.88 -14.60 0.49
N PRO A 276 -30.02 -14.58 1.18
CA PRO A 276 -30.17 -13.95 2.50
C PRO A 276 -29.40 -14.59 3.68
N ASN A 277 -28.64 -15.67 3.47
CA ASN A 277 -28.11 -16.49 4.57
C ASN A 277 -26.57 -16.49 4.70
N LEU A 278 -25.89 -15.42 4.31
CA LEU A 278 -24.43 -15.29 4.52
C LEU A 278 -24.05 -14.58 5.83
N ALA A 279 -24.95 -13.82 6.44
CA ALA A 279 -24.71 -13.18 7.73
C ALA A 279 -24.74 -14.16 8.93
N THR A 280 -25.22 -15.40 8.73
CA THR A 280 -25.36 -16.42 9.78
C THR A 280 -24.46 -17.63 9.60
N ALA A 281 -23.59 -17.67 8.58
CA ALA A 281 -22.67 -18.80 8.34
C ALA A 281 -21.43 -18.81 9.27
N SER A 282 -21.53 -18.19 10.45
CA SER A 282 -20.49 -18.20 11.48
C SER A 282 -20.84 -19.11 12.65
N SER A 283 -21.43 -20.28 12.39
CA SER A 283 -21.43 -21.39 13.35
C SER A 283 -22.12 -22.61 12.73
N SER A 284 -21.56 -23.80 13.00
CA SER A 284 -22.09 -25.12 12.69
C SER A 284 -22.14 -25.55 11.22
N SER A 285 -21.24 -26.49 10.92
CA SER A 285 -21.32 -27.51 9.88
C SER A 285 -22.72 -28.10 9.69
N SER A 286 -23.27 -27.96 8.49
CA SER A 286 -23.95 -29.08 7.84
C SER A 286 -23.92 -28.91 6.32
N PHE A 287 -23.37 -29.91 5.65
CA PHE A 287 -23.36 -30.09 4.19
C PHE A 287 -24.82 -30.27 3.73
N GLY A 288 -25.53 -29.18 3.45
CA GLY A 288 -26.99 -29.27 3.27
C GLY A 288 -27.63 -28.07 2.60
N SER A 289 -27.07 -27.61 1.47
CA SER A 289 -27.79 -27.03 0.32
C SER A 289 -26.77 -26.41 -0.64
N ILE A 290 -26.71 -26.94 -1.85
CA ILE A 290 -25.91 -26.36 -2.93
C ILE A 290 -26.52 -24.97 -3.21
N PRO A 291 -25.77 -23.85 -3.02
CA PRO A 291 -26.26 -22.55 -3.46
C PRO A 291 -26.52 -22.64 -4.98
N SER A 292 -27.66 -22.12 -5.44
CA SER A 292 -27.98 -22.07 -6.87
C SER A 292 -26.76 -21.54 -7.65
N VAL A 293 -26.34 -22.24 -8.71
CA VAL A 293 -25.15 -21.89 -9.53
C VAL A 293 -25.15 -20.42 -9.93
N VAL A 294 -26.34 -19.86 -10.19
CA VAL A 294 -26.55 -18.44 -10.50
C VAL A 294 -26.14 -17.52 -9.35
N GLY A 295 -26.55 -17.83 -8.11
CA GLY A 295 -26.17 -17.03 -6.93
C GLY A 295 -24.67 -17.13 -6.60
N TRP A 296 -24.05 -18.29 -6.81
CA TRP A 296 -22.59 -18.45 -6.67
C TRP A 296 -21.83 -17.64 -7.72
N LEU A 297 -22.29 -17.67 -8.97
CA LEU A 297 -21.70 -16.89 -10.06
C LEU A 297 -21.88 -15.38 -9.85
N GLN A 298 -23.04 -14.94 -9.36
CA GLN A 298 -23.33 -13.53 -9.05
C GLN A 298 -22.45 -12.98 -7.92
N VAL A 299 -22.26 -13.75 -6.84
CA VAL A 299 -21.33 -13.38 -5.76
C VAL A 299 -19.92 -13.27 -6.32
N GLN A 300 -19.49 -14.22 -7.14
CA GLN A 300 -18.16 -14.20 -7.75
C GLN A 300 -17.95 -13.05 -8.73
N THR A 301 -18.93 -12.71 -9.57
CA THR A 301 -18.80 -11.60 -10.52
C THR A 301 -18.72 -10.25 -9.79
N VAL A 302 -19.51 -10.07 -8.73
CA VAL A 302 -19.44 -8.91 -7.85
C VAL A 302 -18.06 -8.84 -7.17
N CYS A 303 -17.61 -9.92 -6.53
CA CYS A 303 -16.28 -9.99 -5.92
C CYS A 303 -15.15 -9.70 -6.92
N LEU A 304 -15.29 -10.15 -8.17
CA LEU A 304 -14.31 -9.96 -9.23
C LEU A 304 -14.31 -8.52 -9.76
N LEU A 305 -15.47 -7.94 -10.09
CA LEU A 305 -15.61 -6.52 -10.47
C LEU A 305 -15.08 -5.58 -9.38
N TYR A 306 -15.30 -5.91 -8.10
CA TYR A 306 -14.84 -5.09 -6.99
C TYR A 306 -13.36 -5.31 -6.64
N ALA A 307 -12.83 -6.52 -6.81
CA ALA A 307 -11.38 -6.74 -6.74
C ALA A 307 -10.64 -5.88 -7.79
N LEU A 308 -11.22 -5.75 -8.98
CA LEU A 308 -10.72 -4.88 -10.06
C LEU A 308 -10.88 -3.37 -9.79
N SER A 309 -11.42 -2.94 -8.64
CA SER A 309 -11.42 -1.51 -8.26
C SER A 309 -10.09 -1.06 -7.65
N ASP A 310 -9.25 -2.00 -7.21
CA ASP A 310 -8.02 -1.70 -6.50
C ASP A 310 -6.83 -1.53 -7.46
N MET A 311 -6.30 -0.31 -7.54
CA MET A 311 -5.12 0.00 -8.37
C MET A 311 -3.91 -0.87 -8.01
N GLN A 312 -3.73 -1.24 -6.74
CA GLN A 312 -2.61 -2.08 -6.32
C GLN A 312 -2.76 -3.52 -6.82
N LEU A 313 -3.98 -4.06 -6.84
CA LEU A 313 -4.23 -5.38 -7.42
C LEU A 313 -3.87 -5.39 -8.91
N TRP A 314 -4.24 -4.34 -9.66
CA TRP A 314 -3.88 -4.22 -11.07
C TRP A 314 -2.38 -4.22 -11.30
N ILE A 315 -1.61 -3.49 -10.50
CA ILE A 315 -0.15 -3.47 -10.63
C ILE A 315 0.43 -4.88 -10.42
N ILE A 316 0.01 -5.57 -9.36
CA ILE A 316 0.50 -6.93 -9.05
C ILE A 316 0.05 -7.92 -10.13
N ALA A 317 -1.19 -7.81 -10.62
CA ALA A 317 -1.72 -8.64 -11.68
C ALA A 317 -0.97 -8.43 -13.00
N VAL A 318 -0.70 -7.18 -13.38
CA VAL A 318 0.10 -6.86 -14.57
C VAL A 318 1.50 -7.48 -14.44
N MET A 319 2.18 -7.35 -13.30
CA MET A 319 3.49 -7.96 -13.08
C MET A 319 3.47 -9.50 -13.12
N ALA A 320 2.39 -10.13 -12.65
CA ALA A 320 2.21 -11.57 -12.77
C ALA A 320 1.96 -11.99 -14.21
N THR A 321 1.13 -11.25 -14.94
CA THR A 321 0.81 -11.52 -16.35
C THR A 321 2.03 -11.36 -17.25
N THR A 322 2.87 -10.33 -17.05
CA THR A 322 4.09 -10.12 -17.83
C THR A 322 5.11 -11.23 -17.60
N ASN A 323 5.25 -11.76 -16.38
CA ASN A 323 6.09 -12.92 -16.08
C ASN A 323 5.61 -14.19 -16.78
N VAL A 324 4.32 -14.48 -16.69
CA VAL A 324 3.73 -15.67 -17.32
C VAL A 324 3.84 -15.55 -18.84
N LEU A 325 3.54 -14.38 -19.40
CA LEU A 325 3.60 -14.13 -20.84
C LEU A 325 5.03 -14.23 -21.38
N ALA A 326 6.02 -13.80 -20.62
CA ALA A 326 7.44 -13.93 -20.95
C ALA A 326 7.90 -15.41 -21.05
N LEU A 327 7.23 -16.33 -20.35
CA LEU A 327 7.52 -17.77 -20.41
C LEU A 327 6.72 -18.50 -21.49
N LEU A 328 5.46 -18.11 -21.70
CA LEU A 328 4.55 -18.77 -22.65
C LEU A 328 4.83 -18.37 -24.09
N ILE A 329 5.16 -17.10 -24.35
CA ILE A 329 5.44 -16.63 -25.69
C ILE A 329 6.90 -17.01 -26.05
N THR A 330 7.06 -17.84 -27.07
CA THR A 330 8.37 -18.30 -27.56
C THR A 330 9.14 -17.23 -28.36
N SER A 331 8.53 -16.08 -28.63
CA SER A 331 9.16 -14.96 -29.33
C SER A 331 10.22 -14.27 -28.47
N GLU A 332 11.33 -13.84 -29.08
CA GLU A 332 12.45 -13.18 -28.38
C GLU A 332 12.07 -11.81 -27.77
N TRP A 333 11.01 -11.17 -28.29
CA TRP A 333 10.46 -9.92 -27.73
C TRP A 333 9.81 -10.14 -26.36
N ALA A 334 9.36 -11.36 -26.06
CA ALA A 334 8.66 -11.66 -24.81
C ALA A 334 9.54 -11.40 -23.59
N SER A 335 10.86 -11.58 -23.70
CA SER A 335 11.82 -11.26 -22.64
C SER A 335 11.89 -9.77 -22.31
N LEU A 336 11.51 -8.87 -23.24
CA LEU A 336 11.47 -7.43 -22.95
C LEU A 336 10.33 -7.06 -21.99
N LEU A 337 9.28 -7.88 -21.89
CA LEU A 337 8.21 -7.64 -20.91
C LEU A 337 8.72 -7.66 -19.47
N LEU A 338 9.86 -8.32 -19.22
CA LEU A 338 10.52 -8.39 -17.92
C LEU A 338 11.15 -7.05 -17.50
N THR A 339 11.29 -6.09 -18.43
CA THR A 339 11.74 -4.73 -18.11
C THR A 339 10.73 -3.96 -17.28
N ALA A 340 9.44 -4.31 -17.36
CA ALA A 340 8.40 -3.71 -16.54
C ALA A 340 8.66 -3.94 -15.04
N HIS A 341 9.32 -5.05 -14.65
CA HIS A 341 9.59 -5.36 -13.25
C HIS A 341 10.56 -4.39 -12.58
N VAL A 342 11.31 -3.56 -13.33
CA VAL A 342 12.13 -2.50 -12.73
C VAL A 342 11.27 -1.47 -11.99
N PHE A 343 10.01 -1.26 -12.41
CA PHE A 343 9.08 -0.35 -11.71
C PHE A 343 8.76 -0.79 -10.29
N GLU A 344 9.05 -2.03 -9.91
CA GLU A 344 8.90 -2.49 -8.53
C GLU A 344 9.76 -1.71 -7.53
N VAL A 345 10.83 -1.04 -7.98
CA VAL A 345 11.66 -0.17 -7.13
C VAL A 345 10.81 0.85 -6.37
N PHE A 346 9.75 1.39 -6.98
CA PHE A 346 8.85 2.35 -6.36
C PHE A 346 8.05 1.75 -5.20
N ALA A 347 7.82 0.43 -5.19
CA ALA A 347 7.07 -0.25 -4.13
C ALA A 347 7.93 -0.53 -2.88
N HIS A 348 9.26 -0.60 -3.00
CA HIS A 348 10.15 -0.92 -1.87
C HIS A 348 10.65 0.30 -1.10
N PHE A 349 10.78 1.46 -1.75
CA PHE A 349 11.35 2.65 -1.14
C PHE A 349 10.28 3.68 -0.76
N ARG A 350 10.14 3.96 0.54
CA ARG A 350 9.17 4.93 1.08
C ARG A 350 9.28 6.33 0.47
N VAL A 351 10.50 6.78 0.18
CA VAL A 351 10.73 8.10 -0.45
C VAL A 351 10.13 8.13 -1.85
N LEU A 352 10.34 7.07 -2.64
CA LEU A 352 9.81 6.95 -4.00
C LEU A 352 8.27 6.81 -3.99
N GLN A 353 7.72 6.08 -3.01
CA GLN A 353 6.27 6.01 -2.80
C GLN A 353 5.67 7.40 -2.54
N ASN A 354 6.35 8.25 -1.75
CA ASN A 354 5.89 9.61 -1.48
C ASN A 354 5.91 10.48 -2.76
N VAL A 355 6.91 10.31 -3.62
CA VAL A 355 6.97 10.99 -4.93
C VAL A 355 5.83 10.53 -5.84
N MET A 356 5.55 9.21 -5.91
CA MET A 356 4.41 8.72 -6.69
C MET A 356 3.07 9.21 -6.13
N ARG A 357 2.98 9.33 -4.79
CA ARG A 357 1.79 9.84 -4.11
C ARG A 357 1.54 11.31 -4.41
N SER A 358 2.56 12.15 -4.55
CA SER A 358 2.35 13.57 -4.89
C SER A 358 1.74 13.77 -6.27
N ILE A 359 2.10 12.92 -7.24
CA ILE A 359 1.52 12.95 -8.60
C ILE A 359 0.09 12.39 -8.58
N THR A 360 -0.13 11.25 -7.91
CA THR A 360 -1.44 10.57 -7.92
C THR A 360 -2.49 11.26 -7.05
N TYR A 361 -2.12 11.99 -6.00
CA TYR A 361 -3.06 12.61 -5.06
C TYR A 361 -4.04 13.60 -5.74
N ARG A 362 -3.56 14.39 -6.70
CA ARG A 362 -4.39 15.28 -7.52
C ARG A 362 -4.33 14.93 -9.01
N GLY A 363 -4.18 13.64 -9.33
CA GLY A 363 -4.05 13.15 -10.70
C GLY A 363 -5.21 13.58 -11.63
N GLY A 364 -6.41 13.76 -11.09
CA GLY A 364 -7.56 14.27 -11.86
C GLY A 364 -7.34 15.70 -12.38
N THR A 365 -6.83 16.60 -11.54
CA THR A 365 -6.51 17.98 -11.97
C THR A 365 -5.39 17.99 -12.99
N LEU A 366 -4.36 17.16 -12.78
CA LEU A 366 -3.23 17.00 -13.70
C LEU A 366 -3.71 16.50 -15.08
N LEU A 367 -4.60 15.51 -15.09
CA LEU A 367 -5.17 14.96 -16.32
C LEU A 367 -6.04 15.99 -17.04
N GLN A 368 -6.83 16.79 -16.32
CA GLN A 368 -7.61 17.88 -16.90
C GLN A 368 -6.71 18.97 -17.51
N THR A 369 -5.63 19.36 -16.83
CA THR A 369 -4.65 20.32 -17.38
C THR A 369 -3.92 19.76 -18.58
N ALA A 370 -3.57 18.47 -18.60
CA ALA A 370 -2.99 17.80 -19.76
C ALA A 370 -4.00 17.71 -20.93
N GLY A 371 -5.28 17.49 -20.62
CA GLY A 371 -6.37 17.54 -21.61
C GLY A 371 -6.50 18.92 -22.25
N LEU A 372 -6.46 20.00 -21.45
CA LEU A 372 -6.41 21.36 -21.95
C LEU A 372 -5.17 21.60 -22.83
N ALA A 373 -4.01 21.04 -22.46
CA ALA A 373 -2.80 21.10 -23.27
C ALA A 373 -2.97 20.45 -24.63
N LEU A 374 -3.55 19.26 -24.67
CA LEU A 374 -3.80 18.57 -25.92
C LEU A 374 -4.77 19.35 -26.82
N VAL A 375 -5.83 19.95 -26.25
CA VAL A 375 -6.77 20.80 -26.99
C VAL A 375 -6.07 22.03 -27.55
N MET A 376 -5.25 22.73 -26.76
CA MET A 376 -4.52 23.90 -27.23
C MET A 376 -3.50 23.52 -28.32
N ILE A 377 -2.73 22.45 -28.12
CA ILE A 377 -1.79 21.93 -29.13
C ILE A 377 -2.51 21.57 -30.43
N TYR A 378 -3.70 20.98 -30.35
CA TYR A 378 -4.54 20.72 -31.52
C TYR A 378 -4.95 22.02 -32.25
N LEU A 379 -5.35 23.07 -31.53
CA LEU A 379 -5.67 24.36 -32.15
C LEU A 379 -4.46 24.96 -32.87
N PHE A 380 -3.27 24.89 -32.26
CA PHE A 380 -2.02 25.26 -32.93
C PHE A 380 -1.72 24.36 -34.14
N GLY A 381 -2.02 23.06 -34.08
CA GLY A 381 -1.94 22.14 -35.22
C GLY A 381 -2.81 22.53 -36.39
N VAL A 382 -4.06 22.95 -36.14
CA VAL A 382 -4.98 23.45 -37.17
C VAL A 382 -4.46 24.77 -37.75
N ALA A 383 -4.01 25.70 -36.91
CA ALA A 383 -3.45 26.98 -37.36
C ALA A 383 -2.16 26.78 -38.18
N GLY A 384 -1.27 25.88 -37.74
CA GLY A 384 -0.06 25.49 -38.44
C GLY A 384 -0.35 24.87 -39.81
N PHE A 385 -1.37 24.02 -39.91
CA PHE A 385 -1.82 23.44 -41.19
C PHE A 385 -2.34 24.50 -42.16
N ALA A 386 -3.09 25.49 -41.66
CA ALA A 386 -3.67 26.55 -42.49
C ALA A 386 -2.66 27.61 -42.93
N LEU A 387 -1.70 27.97 -42.06
CA LEU A 387 -0.78 29.08 -42.28
C LEU A 387 0.60 28.64 -42.82
N PHE A 388 1.09 27.47 -42.43
CA PHE A 388 2.47 27.02 -42.68
C PHE A 388 2.57 25.57 -43.17
N PRO A 389 1.79 25.13 -44.19
CA PRO A 389 1.77 23.73 -44.62
C PRO A 389 3.14 23.19 -45.08
N ASP A 390 3.95 24.05 -45.72
CA ASP A 390 5.23 23.66 -46.34
C ASP A 390 6.48 24.02 -45.50
N VAL A 391 6.29 24.69 -44.36
CA VAL A 391 7.41 25.22 -43.56
C VAL A 391 7.83 24.27 -42.45
N PHE A 392 6.95 23.38 -41.97
CA PHE A 392 7.32 22.42 -40.92
C PHE A 392 8.34 21.38 -41.40
N GLN A 393 9.41 21.20 -40.63
CA GLN A 393 10.43 20.18 -40.84
C GLN A 393 10.06 18.89 -40.12
N PHE A 394 10.29 17.75 -40.78
CA PHE A 394 10.40 16.46 -40.12
C PHE A 394 11.88 16.06 -40.16
N ALA A 395 12.36 15.44 -39.09
CA ALA A 395 13.67 14.79 -39.13
C ALA A 395 13.71 13.79 -40.30
N GLU A 396 14.81 13.76 -41.04
CA GLU A 396 15.01 12.86 -42.19
C GLU A 396 14.68 11.41 -41.80
N ALA A 397 13.79 10.77 -42.56
CA ALA A 397 13.43 9.37 -42.35
C ALA A 397 13.95 8.54 -43.53
N GLU A 398 14.91 7.64 -43.28
CA GLU A 398 15.34 6.67 -44.28
C GLU A 398 14.25 5.59 -44.46
N LEU A 399 13.65 5.55 -45.65
CA LEU A 399 12.69 4.49 -45.99
C LEU A 399 13.44 3.18 -46.30
N SER A 400 12.83 2.05 -45.95
CA SER A 400 13.36 0.71 -46.27
C SER A 400 13.54 0.54 -47.79
N GLY A 401 14.78 0.69 -48.25
CA GLY A 401 15.13 0.62 -49.68
C GLY A 401 16.31 1.49 -50.10
N GLY A 402 17.04 2.14 -49.19
CA GLY A 402 18.23 2.94 -49.51
C GLY A 402 17.92 4.28 -50.17
N ARG A 403 16.64 4.66 -50.27
CA ARG A 403 16.24 6.01 -50.65
C ARG A 403 16.24 6.87 -49.39
N LYS A 404 17.23 7.74 -49.27
CA LYS A 404 17.17 8.90 -48.36
C LYS A 404 16.04 9.79 -48.87
N LEU A 405 14.96 9.94 -48.09
CA LEU A 405 14.04 11.03 -48.37
C LEU A 405 14.75 12.30 -47.92
N GLU A 406 15.15 13.11 -48.89
CA GLU A 406 15.56 14.48 -48.63
C GLU A 406 14.44 15.20 -47.86
N PRO A 407 14.79 16.03 -46.86
CA PRO A 407 13.80 16.89 -46.23
C PRO A 407 13.21 17.75 -47.36
N ASN A 408 11.90 17.67 -47.55
CA ASN A 408 11.08 18.32 -48.59
C ASN A 408 10.75 17.54 -49.88
N ASN A 409 11.24 16.30 -50.09
CA ASN A 409 10.73 15.45 -51.18
C ASN A 409 9.52 14.61 -50.71
N ASN A 410 8.33 15.23 -50.75
CA ASN A 410 6.97 14.64 -50.65
C ASN A 410 6.63 13.75 -49.43
N GLY A 411 7.47 13.73 -48.39
CA GLY A 411 7.22 12.97 -47.14
C GLY A 411 7.27 13.80 -45.86
N ALA A 412 7.80 15.02 -45.92
CA ALA A 412 8.16 15.85 -44.76
C ALA A 412 7.45 17.21 -44.73
N SER A 413 6.31 17.39 -45.41
CA SER A 413 5.44 18.55 -45.20
C SER A 413 4.24 18.17 -44.34
N CYS A 414 3.55 19.17 -43.78
CA CYS A 414 2.32 18.93 -43.04
C CYS A 414 1.14 18.70 -44.01
N THR A 415 1.01 17.46 -44.50
CA THR A 415 -0.04 17.07 -45.44
C THR A 415 -1.42 16.88 -44.83
N SER A 416 -1.53 16.79 -43.49
CA SER A 416 -2.80 16.66 -42.77
C SER A 416 -2.73 17.32 -41.39
N ILE A 417 -3.89 17.74 -40.87
CA ILE A 417 -4.00 18.33 -39.52
C ILE A 417 -3.43 17.39 -38.45
N TRP A 418 -3.67 16.08 -38.57
CA TRP A 418 -3.09 15.07 -37.69
C TRP A 418 -1.57 15.13 -37.69
N LYS A 419 -0.95 15.18 -38.87
CA LYS A 419 0.51 15.24 -39.02
C LYS A 419 1.09 16.53 -38.45
N CYS A 420 0.45 17.69 -38.67
CA CYS A 420 0.84 18.96 -38.04
C CYS A 420 0.77 18.88 -36.51
N THR A 421 -0.34 18.34 -36.00
CA THR A 421 -0.57 18.23 -34.56
C THR A 421 0.49 17.35 -33.92
N LEU A 422 0.86 16.23 -34.57
CA LEU A 422 1.95 15.36 -34.09
C LEU A 422 3.32 16.04 -34.09
N VAL A 423 3.65 16.84 -35.10
CA VAL A 423 4.93 17.60 -35.13
C VAL A 423 4.99 18.58 -33.98
N ILE A 424 3.93 19.33 -33.74
CA ILE A 424 3.88 20.31 -32.66
C ILE A 424 3.92 19.60 -31.30
N LEU A 425 3.22 18.46 -31.16
CA LEU A 425 3.24 17.66 -29.94
C LEU A 425 4.62 17.06 -29.63
N ASP A 426 5.34 16.56 -30.64
CA ASP A 426 6.66 15.95 -30.45
C ASP A 426 7.77 17.00 -30.40
N MET A 427 7.95 17.77 -31.47
CA MET A 427 9.04 18.73 -31.60
C MET A 427 8.74 20.05 -30.87
N GLY A 428 7.53 20.60 -31.00
CA GLY A 428 7.19 21.88 -30.38
C GLY A 428 7.24 21.84 -28.85
N VAL A 429 6.69 20.77 -28.24
CA VAL A 429 6.74 20.60 -26.79
C VAL A 429 8.13 20.18 -26.29
N ARG A 430 8.82 19.26 -26.98
CA ARG A 430 10.14 18.77 -26.52
C ARG A 430 11.26 19.78 -26.70
N LYS A 431 11.26 20.51 -27.82
CA LYS A 431 12.23 21.60 -28.07
C LYS A 431 11.83 22.89 -27.36
N GLU A 432 10.67 22.93 -26.71
CA GLU A 432 10.10 24.11 -26.03
C GLU A 432 9.77 25.29 -26.97
N ASP A 433 10.20 25.24 -28.24
CA ASP A 433 9.87 26.18 -29.29
C ASP A 433 9.45 25.45 -30.59
N VAL A 434 8.30 25.85 -31.11
CA VAL A 434 7.81 25.38 -32.41
C VAL A 434 8.57 26.02 -33.57
N GLY A 435 9.19 27.19 -33.38
CA GLY A 435 10.00 27.89 -34.37
C GLY A 435 11.20 27.07 -34.86
N GLU A 436 11.85 26.32 -33.97
CA GLU A 436 12.94 25.37 -34.29
C GLU A 436 12.48 24.10 -35.03
N SER A 437 11.16 23.88 -35.14
CA SER A 437 10.58 22.80 -35.95
C SER A 437 10.17 23.28 -37.34
N MET A 438 10.44 24.55 -37.67
CA MET A 438 10.09 25.18 -38.93
C MET A 438 11.36 25.55 -39.72
N ASN A 439 11.33 25.39 -41.04
CA ASN A 439 12.34 25.87 -41.97
C ASN A 439 12.59 27.37 -41.76
N ASP A 440 13.85 27.77 -41.91
CA ASP A 440 14.20 29.18 -41.91
C ASP A 440 13.58 29.90 -43.10
N LEU A 441 12.93 31.02 -42.81
CA LEU A 441 12.44 31.93 -43.84
C LEU A 441 13.53 32.97 -44.12
N PRO A 442 13.95 33.15 -45.39
CA PRO A 442 14.95 34.14 -45.73
C PRO A 442 14.43 35.55 -45.42
N TRP A 443 15.24 36.36 -44.72
CA TRP A 443 14.95 37.77 -44.38
C TRP A 443 15.10 38.73 -45.57
N THR A 444 15.23 38.21 -46.79
CA THR A 444 15.47 38.99 -48.00
C THR A 444 14.16 39.44 -48.63
N LEU A 445 13.95 40.75 -48.74
CA LEU A 445 12.87 41.40 -49.49
C LEU A 445 13.02 41.29 -51.03
N ASP A 446 13.99 40.52 -51.52
CA ASP A 446 14.27 40.47 -52.96
C ASP A 446 13.25 39.54 -53.65
N ASN A 447 12.26 40.15 -54.30
CA ASN A 447 11.15 39.52 -55.02
C ASN A 447 11.59 38.73 -56.28
N ARG A 448 12.84 38.27 -56.37
CA ARG A 448 13.38 37.63 -57.57
C ARG A 448 12.93 36.18 -57.74
N GLU A 449 12.50 35.51 -56.67
CA GLU A 449 12.10 34.11 -56.72
C GLU A 449 10.76 33.86 -55.99
N GLY A 450 9.68 34.51 -56.44
CA GLY A 450 8.28 34.01 -56.40
C GLY A 450 7.64 33.47 -55.10
N TYR A 451 8.30 33.44 -53.95
CA TYR A 451 7.86 32.72 -52.76
C TYR A 451 8.25 33.45 -51.48
N ALA A 452 7.50 34.49 -51.12
CA ALA A 452 7.22 34.84 -49.73
C ALA A 452 6.20 35.99 -49.71
N ASN A 453 4.98 35.71 -49.25
CA ASN A 453 4.10 36.80 -48.82
C ASN A 453 4.83 37.54 -47.68
N PRO A 454 5.06 38.87 -47.74
CA PRO A 454 5.78 39.59 -46.68
C PRO A 454 5.10 39.44 -45.31
N ASN A 455 3.78 39.22 -45.32
CA ASN A 455 2.97 38.99 -44.12
C ASN A 455 3.24 37.64 -43.43
N LEU A 456 3.81 36.65 -44.14
CA LEU A 456 4.08 35.31 -43.61
C LEU A 456 5.12 35.33 -42.49
N ILE A 457 6.13 36.22 -42.58
CA ILE A 457 7.14 36.41 -41.54
C ILE A 457 6.48 36.92 -40.26
N TYR A 458 5.60 37.92 -40.38
CA TYR A 458 4.86 38.46 -39.24
C TYR A 458 3.94 37.40 -38.62
N TYR A 459 3.23 36.63 -39.44
CA TYR A 459 2.40 35.51 -38.94
C TYR A 459 3.25 34.45 -38.23
N ARG A 460 4.45 34.12 -38.73
CA ARG A 460 5.36 33.16 -38.08
C ARG A 460 5.80 33.67 -36.71
N ILE A 461 6.30 34.91 -36.64
CA ILE A 461 6.76 35.50 -35.37
C ILE A 461 5.64 35.50 -34.33
N ILE A 462 4.43 35.92 -34.73
CA ILE A 462 3.27 35.92 -33.82
C ILE A 462 2.93 34.49 -33.40
N TYR A 463 2.90 33.55 -34.34
CA TYR A 463 2.56 32.16 -34.08
C TYR A 463 3.56 31.49 -33.12
N THR A 464 4.86 31.62 -33.36
CA THR A 464 5.91 31.00 -32.53
C THR A 464 5.96 31.63 -31.14
N LEU A 465 5.84 32.96 -31.03
CA LEU A 465 5.81 33.66 -29.75
C LEU A 465 4.56 33.29 -28.93
N LEU A 466 3.40 33.19 -29.58
CA LEU A 466 2.15 32.82 -28.92
C LEU A 466 2.20 31.36 -28.44
N PHE A 467 2.81 30.45 -29.21
CA PHE A 467 3.06 29.08 -28.78
C PHE A 467 3.98 29.02 -27.55
N PHE A 468 5.14 29.71 -27.61
CA PHE A 468 6.10 29.75 -26.52
C PHE A 468 5.50 30.32 -25.23
N CYS A 469 4.73 31.41 -25.30
CA CYS A 469 4.09 32.00 -24.13
C CYS A 469 2.98 31.10 -23.56
N LEU A 470 2.06 30.61 -24.40
CA LEU A 470 0.88 29.89 -23.90
C LEU A 470 1.18 28.44 -23.52
N ILE A 471 1.88 27.67 -24.37
CA ILE A 471 2.10 26.24 -24.16
C ILE A 471 3.32 25.99 -23.31
N THR A 472 4.48 26.53 -23.71
CA THR A 472 5.74 26.27 -23.01
C THR A 472 5.79 27.00 -21.68
N THR A 473 5.61 28.32 -21.69
CA THR A 473 5.81 29.14 -20.48
C THR A 473 4.66 29.01 -19.49
N ILE A 474 3.41 29.13 -19.94
CA ILE A 474 2.27 29.10 -19.01
C ILE A 474 1.89 27.65 -18.70
N LEU A 475 1.58 26.84 -19.71
CA LEU A 475 0.92 25.55 -19.47
C LEU A 475 1.84 24.48 -18.87
N MET A 476 3.10 24.36 -19.33
CA MET A 476 4.04 23.42 -18.70
C MET A 476 4.39 23.82 -17.27
N ASN A 477 4.55 25.11 -16.98
CA ASN A 477 4.79 25.58 -15.63
C ASN A 477 3.56 25.43 -14.71
N ILE A 478 2.34 25.51 -15.24
CA ILE A 478 1.13 25.15 -14.48
C ILE A 478 1.15 23.67 -14.10
N ILE A 479 1.52 22.77 -15.02
CA ILE A 479 1.63 21.33 -14.75
C ILE A 479 2.65 21.06 -13.63
N PHE A 480 3.85 21.64 -13.73
CA PHE A 480 4.85 21.53 -12.66
C PHE A 480 4.40 22.19 -11.36
N GLY A 481 3.73 23.34 -11.44
CA GLY A 481 3.16 24.06 -10.30
C GLY A 481 2.18 23.19 -9.50
N VAL A 482 1.25 22.51 -10.18
CA VAL A 482 0.31 21.58 -9.53
C VAL A 482 1.04 20.46 -8.79
N ILE A 483 2.11 19.90 -9.36
CA ILE A 483 2.91 18.82 -8.75
C ILE A 483 3.70 19.35 -7.53
N ILE A 484 4.25 20.56 -7.61
CA ILE A 484 4.98 21.17 -6.49
C ILE A 484 4.02 21.50 -5.34
N ASP A 485 2.86 22.05 -5.65
CA ASP A 485 1.83 22.38 -4.65
C ASP A 485 1.33 21.11 -3.94
N THR A 486 1.12 20.01 -4.66
CA THR A 486 0.72 18.75 -4.03
C THR A 486 1.80 18.19 -3.12
N PHE A 487 3.07 18.32 -3.51
CA PHE A 487 4.20 17.88 -2.69
C PHE A 487 4.30 18.72 -1.40
N ALA A 488 4.14 20.04 -1.50
CA ALA A 488 4.13 20.95 -0.36
C ALA A 488 2.95 20.65 0.59
N GLU A 489 1.75 20.40 0.04
CA GLU A 489 0.57 20.04 0.82
C GLU A 489 0.75 18.73 1.61
N LEU A 490 1.24 17.67 0.94
CA LEU A 490 1.46 16.37 1.58
C LEU A 490 2.51 16.47 2.70
N ARG A 491 3.55 17.29 2.51
CA ARG A 491 4.56 17.55 3.54
C ARG A 491 3.95 18.29 4.74
N SER A 492 3.20 19.37 4.49
CA SER A 492 2.55 20.14 5.55
C SER A 492 1.57 19.30 6.36
N LYS A 493 0.74 18.47 5.69
CA LYS A 493 -0.16 17.53 6.36
C LYS A 493 0.57 16.55 7.27
N LYS A 494 1.69 15.99 6.80
CA LYS A 494 2.51 15.08 7.61
C LYS A 494 3.09 15.80 8.83
N GLU A 495 3.65 16.99 8.62
CA GLU A 495 4.22 17.81 9.69
C GLU A 495 3.18 18.19 10.74
N GLN A 496 1.97 18.58 10.33
CA GLN A 496 0.87 18.87 11.25
C GLN A 496 0.51 17.66 12.13
N ILE A 497 0.44 16.46 11.55
CA ILE A 497 0.18 15.23 12.30
C ILE A 497 1.31 14.92 13.28
N ASP A 498 2.57 15.06 12.85
CA ASP A 498 3.74 14.78 13.68
C ASP A 498 3.87 15.80 14.84
N LEU A 499 3.55 17.07 14.61
CA LEU A 499 3.48 18.12 15.63
C LEU A 499 2.34 17.88 16.62
N ASP A 500 1.15 17.54 16.15
CA ASP A 500 0.00 17.25 17.02
C ASP A 500 0.27 16.04 17.94
N MET A 501 0.80 14.95 17.37
CA MET A 501 1.17 13.74 18.14
C MET A 501 2.24 13.97 19.20
N SER A 502 3.13 14.95 19.00
CA SER A 502 4.25 15.24 19.92
C SER A 502 3.96 16.40 20.87
N GLY A 503 2.98 17.25 20.54
CA GLY A 503 2.63 18.46 21.29
C GLY A 503 1.47 18.28 22.26
N ARG A 504 0.56 17.34 22.02
CA ARG A 504 -0.67 17.15 22.83
C ARG A 504 -1.08 15.69 22.92
N CYS A 505 -1.71 15.31 24.03
CA CYS A 505 -2.16 13.94 24.23
C CYS A 505 -3.43 13.65 23.40
N PHE A 506 -3.45 12.51 22.71
CA PHE A 506 -4.56 12.12 21.83
C PHE A 506 -5.89 11.87 22.58
N ILE A 507 -5.85 11.42 23.84
CA ILE A 507 -7.06 11.01 24.56
C ILE A 507 -7.65 12.14 25.39
N CYS A 508 -6.82 12.87 26.15
CA CYS A 508 -7.29 13.97 27.00
C CYS A 508 -7.21 15.34 26.33
N GLY A 509 -6.47 15.49 25.23
CA GLY A 509 -6.30 16.76 24.54
C GLY A 509 -5.43 17.79 25.28
N LEU A 510 -4.80 17.41 26.39
CA LEU A 510 -3.91 18.29 27.16
C LEU A 510 -2.55 18.44 26.47
N ASP A 511 -2.01 19.66 26.55
CA ASP A 511 -0.71 19.99 25.98
C ASP A 511 0.44 19.36 26.78
N ARG A 512 1.48 18.97 26.04
CA ARG A 512 2.73 18.39 26.58
C ARG A 512 3.34 19.25 27.69
N PHE A 513 3.24 20.57 27.57
CA PHE A 513 3.79 21.52 28.54
C PHE A 513 3.25 21.26 29.97
N ILE A 514 1.97 20.94 30.12
CA ILE A 514 1.34 20.71 31.43
C ILE A 514 1.97 19.49 32.11
N PHE A 515 2.22 18.42 31.35
CA PHE A 515 2.83 17.20 31.87
C PHE A 515 4.32 17.36 32.15
N ASP A 516 5.05 18.05 31.27
CA ASP A 516 6.48 18.27 31.47
C ASP A 516 6.74 19.24 32.64
N GLU A 517 5.81 20.15 32.95
CA GLU A 517 5.85 20.99 34.16
C GLU A 517 5.57 20.16 35.41
N ALA A 518 4.47 19.39 35.43
CA ALA A 518 4.11 18.52 36.56
C ALA A 518 5.17 17.43 36.81
N GLY A 519 5.78 16.91 35.75
CA GLY A 519 6.81 15.89 35.78
C GLY A 519 8.16 16.36 36.35
N ARG A 520 8.39 17.67 36.53
CA ARG A 520 9.62 18.16 37.20
C ARG A 520 9.71 17.74 38.65
N GLU A 521 8.57 17.52 39.30
CA GLU A 521 8.49 17.13 40.71
C GLU A 521 8.40 15.61 40.90
N THR A 522 7.67 14.91 40.02
CA THR A 522 7.40 13.47 40.12
C THR A 522 8.36 12.60 39.29
N GLY A 523 9.07 13.18 38.32
CA GLY A 523 9.90 12.46 37.34
C GLY A 523 9.10 11.89 36.16
N ASP A 524 7.77 12.01 36.17
CA ASP A 524 6.87 11.47 35.15
C ASP A 524 6.43 12.57 34.17
N GLY A 525 7.09 12.65 33.01
CA GLY A 525 6.77 13.62 31.96
C GLY A 525 5.74 13.12 30.94
N PHE A 526 5.57 13.88 29.85
CA PHE A 526 4.60 13.57 28.79
C PHE A 526 4.75 12.16 28.18
N GLN A 527 5.98 11.64 28.09
CA GLN A 527 6.18 10.29 27.57
C GLN A 527 5.64 9.19 28.50
N HIS A 528 5.75 9.37 29.81
CA HIS A 528 5.15 8.44 30.76
C HIS A 528 3.63 8.41 30.57
N HIS A 529 3.02 9.60 30.48
CA HIS A 529 1.58 9.77 30.31
C HIS A 529 1.06 9.01 29.07
N ILE A 530 1.62 9.24 27.88
CA ILE A 530 1.10 8.62 26.64
C ILE A 530 1.39 7.10 26.54
N THR A 531 2.39 6.59 27.25
CA THR A 531 2.78 5.17 27.17
C THR A 531 2.05 4.31 28.20
N HIS A 532 1.87 4.82 29.42
CA HIS A 532 1.33 4.06 30.54
C HIS A 532 -0.11 4.39 30.88
N GLU A 533 -0.47 5.68 30.93
CA GLU A 533 -1.80 6.16 31.29
C GLU A 533 -2.71 6.24 30.07
N HIS A 534 -2.40 7.12 29.12
CA HIS A 534 -3.25 7.46 27.98
C HIS A 534 -2.76 6.84 26.67
N ASN A 535 -2.51 5.53 26.70
CA ASN A 535 -2.11 4.80 25.51
C ASN A 535 -3.32 4.55 24.61
N ILE A 536 -3.33 5.17 23.43
CA ILE A 536 -4.41 5.08 22.42
C ILE A 536 -4.83 3.64 22.15
N TRP A 537 -3.87 2.72 22.04
CA TRP A 537 -4.15 1.32 21.68
C TRP A 537 -4.87 0.58 22.81
N LYS A 538 -4.59 0.91 24.08
CA LYS A 538 -5.30 0.31 25.21
C LYS A 538 -6.78 0.70 25.22
N TYR A 539 -7.13 1.93 24.83
CA TYR A 539 -8.54 2.34 24.68
C TYR A 539 -9.24 1.55 23.58
N ILE A 540 -8.59 1.33 22.43
CA ILE A 540 -9.13 0.47 21.37
C ILE A 540 -9.34 -0.95 21.88
N PHE A 541 -8.38 -1.51 22.62
CA PHE A 541 -8.50 -2.87 23.16
C PHE A 541 -9.63 -3.00 24.18
N PHE A 542 -9.88 -1.95 24.96
CA PHE A 542 -11.02 -1.89 25.86
C PHE A 542 -12.35 -1.84 25.10
N LEU A 543 -12.43 -1.02 24.05
CA LEU A 543 -13.63 -0.92 23.22
C LEU A 543 -13.92 -2.20 22.42
N VAL A 544 -12.90 -2.99 22.07
CA VAL A 544 -13.07 -4.32 21.46
C VAL A 544 -13.58 -5.36 22.46
N LEU A 545 -13.30 -5.16 23.76
CA LEU A 545 -13.77 -6.05 24.83
C LEU A 545 -15.22 -5.73 25.24
N ALA A 546 -15.58 -4.45 25.24
CA ALA A 546 -16.91 -3.94 25.58
C ALA A 546 -17.95 -4.32 24.52
#